data_AF-A0A7S3JN51-F1
#
_entry.id   AF-A0A7S3JN51-F1
#
_cell.length_a   1.000
_cell.length_b   1.000
_cell.length_c   1.000
_cell.angle_alpha   90.00
_cell.angle_beta   90.00
_cell.angle_gamma   90.00
#
_symmetry.space_group_name_H-M   'P 1'
#
loop_
_entity.id
_entity.type
_entity.pdbx_description
1 polymer ?
#
loop_
_entity_poly.entity_id
_entity_poly.type
_entity_poly.pdbx_seq_one_letter_code
_entity_poly.pdbx_strand_id
1 'polypeptide(L)'
;MFGSACTGMFINSKVTRYYGIDKSDIDIVVQSWIKLNHVLTALEYEGANYCNLHLVKAKVPLVKGTNRNTEIDFDICIEQDDGIKTTSLVKDFSDEFDELKYLVIFLKVLLSVNNLNKTYDGGISSFGLILLVVSYLQHNRNHNSKRKSRVKPLLSDHLLNIFKLYGKEFNYDKTGISVRGDGYYYSRDDKNFDMGMSKRVLLSLENPIEPNLNVAKGAYCFFKVKNLFRSCYEKIMCQRENLGLSLISLILPTKRDPIKV
;
A
#
# COMPACT_ATOMS: atom_id res chain seq x y z
N MET A 1 -9.66 -10.06 -13.09
CA MET A 1 -8.73 -9.03 -12.59
C MET A 1 -8.90 -8.91 -11.08
N PHE A 2 -7.84 -8.56 -10.37
CA PHE A 2 -7.87 -8.29 -8.93
C PHE A 2 -6.94 -7.11 -8.63
N GLY A 3 -6.72 -6.77 -7.37
CA GLY A 3 -5.73 -5.76 -6.98
C GLY A 3 -6.14 -4.31 -7.25
N SER A 4 -5.15 -3.43 -7.43
CA SER A 4 -5.33 -1.97 -7.42
C SER A 4 -6.23 -1.46 -8.55
N ALA A 5 -6.23 -2.15 -9.70
CA ALA A 5 -7.10 -1.82 -10.83
C ALA A 5 -8.58 -2.01 -10.50
N CYS A 6 -8.93 -3.07 -9.75
CA CYS A 6 -10.31 -3.37 -9.38
C CYS A 6 -10.84 -2.56 -8.19
N THR A 7 -9.95 -2.09 -7.31
CA THR A 7 -10.32 -1.23 -6.16
C THR A 7 -10.27 0.25 -6.51
N GLY A 8 -9.74 0.60 -7.69
CA GLY A 8 -9.54 1.99 -8.12
C GLY A 8 -8.43 2.71 -7.35
N MET A 9 -7.62 2.01 -6.56
CA MET A 9 -6.52 2.57 -5.75
C MET A 9 -5.17 2.44 -6.48
N PHE A 10 -5.13 2.75 -7.78
CA PHE A 10 -3.93 2.69 -8.62
C PHE A 10 -3.33 4.08 -8.90
N ILE A 11 -2.03 4.15 -9.18
CA ILE A 11 -1.35 5.37 -9.63
C ILE A 11 -1.49 5.45 -11.16
N ASN A 12 -2.12 6.52 -11.64
CA ASN A 12 -2.34 6.70 -13.08
C ASN A 12 -1.13 7.34 -13.78
N SER A 13 -1.13 7.25 -15.12
CA SER A 13 -0.04 7.72 -15.98
C SER A 13 0.28 9.21 -15.87
N LYS A 14 -0.69 10.07 -15.52
CA LYS A 14 -0.45 11.50 -15.31
C LYS A 14 0.39 11.74 -14.05
N VAL A 15 0.07 11.05 -12.96
CA VAL A 15 0.80 11.13 -11.68
C VAL A 15 2.21 10.54 -11.83
N THR A 16 2.31 9.37 -12.45
CA THR A 16 3.59 8.74 -12.85
C THR A 16 4.49 9.73 -13.58
N ARG A 17 4.01 10.35 -14.67
CA ARG A 17 4.81 11.29 -15.47
C ARG A 17 5.19 12.54 -14.69
N TYR A 18 4.35 13.01 -13.77
CA TYR A 18 4.64 14.20 -12.98
C TYR A 18 5.78 13.95 -11.98
N TYR A 19 5.73 12.82 -11.28
CA TYR A 19 6.68 12.50 -10.20
C TYR A 19 7.87 11.64 -10.64
N GLY A 20 7.88 11.11 -11.87
CA GLY A 20 8.93 10.21 -12.34
C GLY A 20 8.95 8.87 -11.59
N ILE A 21 7.77 8.36 -11.21
CA ILE A 21 7.60 7.09 -10.50
C ILE A 21 6.97 6.03 -11.41
N ASP A 22 7.13 4.76 -11.07
CA ASP A 22 6.57 3.64 -11.85
C ASP A 22 5.03 3.71 -11.94
N LYS A 23 4.47 3.26 -13.07
CA LYS A 23 3.01 3.09 -13.23
C LYS A 23 2.55 1.91 -12.38
N SER A 24 1.29 1.91 -11.96
CA SER A 24 0.69 0.67 -11.42
C SER A 24 0.48 -0.36 -12.53
N ASP A 25 0.78 -1.61 -12.21
CA ASP A 25 0.52 -2.79 -13.01
C ASP A 25 -0.96 -3.21 -12.95
N ILE A 26 -1.35 -4.09 -13.87
CA ILE A 26 -2.65 -4.76 -13.88
C ILE A 26 -2.48 -6.22 -13.45
N ASP A 27 -3.12 -6.58 -12.34
CA ASP A 27 -3.17 -7.95 -11.85
C ASP A 27 -4.33 -8.75 -12.49
N ILE A 28 -3.98 -9.84 -13.17
CA ILE A 28 -4.90 -10.73 -13.88
C ILE A 28 -4.81 -12.13 -13.28
N VAL A 29 -5.96 -12.70 -12.94
CA VAL A 29 -6.07 -14.12 -12.56
C VAL A 29 -6.81 -14.85 -13.66
N VAL A 30 -6.25 -15.98 -14.09
CA VAL A 30 -6.90 -16.93 -14.99
C VAL A 30 -7.38 -18.12 -14.16
N GLN A 31 -8.71 -18.34 -14.13
CA GLN A 31 -9.30 -19.52 -13.51
C GLN A 31 -9.34 -20.66 -14.53
N SER A 32 -8.23 -21.40 -14.61
CA SER A 32 -8.07 -22.50 -15.55
C SER A 32 -6.93 -23.41 -15.12
N TRP A 33 -7.00 -24.68 -15.49
CA TRP A 33 -5.96 -25.70 -15.26
C TRP A 33 -4.74 -25.55 -16.19
N ILE A 34 -4.70 -24.50 -17.02
CA ILE A 34 -3.59 -24.21 -17.93
C ILE A 34 -2.31 -23.93 -17.12
N LYS A 35 -1.15 -24.29 -17.64
CA LYS A 35 0.14 -23.96 -17.02
C LYS A 35 0.58 -22.56 -17.44
N LEU A 36 1.21 -21.81 -16.54
CA LEU A 36 1.74 -20.46 -16.82
C LEU A 36 2.69 -20.43 -18.03
N ASN A 37 3.47 -21.50 -18.26
CA ASN A 37 4.32 -21.58 -19.45
C ASN A 37 3.53 -21.51 -20.75
N HIS A 38 2.33 -22.12 -20.81
CA HIS A 38 1.49 -22.03 -22.00
C HIS A 38 0.91 -20.63 -22.19
N VAL A 39 0.61 -19.93 -21.09
CA VAL A 39 0.20 -18.52 -21.13
C VAL A 39 1.33 -17.66 -21.68
N LEU A 40 2.56 -17.86 -21.19
CA LEU A 40 3.75 -17.18 -21.70
C LEU A 40 3.92 -17.42 -23.21
N THR A 41 3.90 -18.68 -23.64
CA THR A 41 4.04 -19.04 -25.07
C THR A 41 2.95 -18.42 -25.94
N ALA A 42 1.71 -18.36 -25.45
CA ALA A 42 0.62 -17.71 -26.18
C ALA A 42 0.85 -16.19 -26.32
N LEU A 43 1.35 -15.52 -25.28
CA LEU A 43 1.68 -14.09 -25.34
C LEU A 43 2.89 -13.82 -26.23
N GLU A 44 3.88 -14.72 -26.26
CA GLU A 44 5.04 -14.64 -27.15
C GLU A 44 4.64 -14.79 -28.61
N TYR A 45 3.66 -15.65 -28.91
CA TYR A 45 3.08 -15.79 -30.25
C TYR A 45 2.40 -14.48 -30.70
N GLU A 46 1.75 -13.79 -29.77
CA GLU A 46 1.17 -12.45 -29.95
C GLU A 46 2.20 -11.31 -29.78
N GLY A 47 3.49 -11.56 -30.04
CA GLY A 47 4.61 -10.64 -29.74
C GLY A 47 4.55 -9.25 -30.38
N ALA A 48 3.66 -9.03 -31.35
CA ALA A 48 3.32 -7.70 -31.88
C ALA A 48 2.58 -6.82 -30.85
N ASN A 49 1.86 -7.43 -29.91
CA ASN A 49 1.05 -6.77 -28.90
C ASN A 49 1.76 -6.67 -27.54
N TYR A 50 2.72 -7.56 -27.27
CA TYR A 50 3.34 -7.72 -25.96
C TYR A 50 4.87 -7.73 -25.99
N CYS A 51 5.50 -7.24 -24.93
CA CYS A 51 6.95 -7.28 -24.74
C CYS A 51 7.33 -7.55 -23.27
N ASN A 52 8.64 -7.70 -23.02
CA ASN A 52 9.21 -7.95 -21.70
C ASN A 52 8.61 -9.18 -20.98
N LEU A 53 8.15 -10.16 -21.75
CA LEU A 53 7.48 -11.35 -21.26
C LEU A 53 8.46 -12.28 -20.55
N HIS A 54 8.18 -12.61 -19.29
CA HIS A 54 8.98 -13.58 -18.54
C HIS A 54 8.19 -14.20 -17.38
N LEU A 55 8.63 -15.40 -16.97
CA LEU A 55 8.12 -16.08 -15.78
C LEU A 55 8.86 -15.61 -14.53
N VAL A 56 8.09 -15.27 -13.51
CA VAL A 56 8.61 -14.97 -12.17
C VAL A 56 8.36 -16.16 -11.26
N LYS A 57 9.45 -16.75 -10.77
CA LYS A 57 9.41 -17.82 -9.77
C LYS A 57 9.40 -17.20 -8.37
N ALA A 58 8.20 -16.97 -7.84
CA ALA A 58 7.97 -16.50 -6.47
C ALA A 58 7.04 -17.47 -5.72
N LYS A 59 6.66 -17.15 -4.48
CA LYS A 59 5.68 -17.92 -3.68
C LYS A 59 4.39 -18.17 -4.48
N VAL A 60 3.95 -17.16 -5.22
CA VAL A 60 2.91 -17.30 -6.26
C VAL A 60 3.60 -17.06 -7.61
N PRO A 61 3.80 -18.11 -8.42
CA PRO A 61 4.35 -17.97 -9.76
C PRO A 61 3.42 -17.13 -10.65
N LEU A 62 4.00 -16.29 -11.51
CA LEU A 62 3.25 -15.44 -12.42
C LEU A 62 4.04 -15.16 -13.71
N VAL A 63 3.33 -14.75 -14.76
CA VAL A 63 3.91 -14.18 -15.98
C VAL A 63 3.85 -12.66 -15.87
N LYS A 64 4.99 -11.98 -16.02
CA LYS A 64 5.05 -10.53 -16.18
C LYS A 64 5.17 -10.17 -17.65
N GLY A 65 4.60 -9.04 -18.03
CA GLY A 65 4.78 -8.47 -19.37
C GLY A 65 4.29 -7.04 -19.47
N THR A 66 4.50 -6.44 -20.64
CA THR A 66 4.03 -5.09 -20.96
C THR A 66 3.21 -5.13 -22.25
N ASN A 67 2.02 -4.50 -22.24
CA ASN A 67 1.29 -4.26 -23.49
C ASN A 67 1.96 -3.12 -24.25
N ARG A 68 2.36 -3.36 -25.51
CA ARG A 68 3.10 -2.41 -26.33
C ARG A 68 2.29 -1.15 -26.69
N ASN A 69 0.98 -1.28 -26.88
CA ASN A 69 0.12 -0.18 -27.31
C ASN A 69 -0.18 0.78 -26.16
N THR A 70 -0.43 0.25 -24.97
CA THR A 70 -0.80 1.05 -23.80
C THR A 70 0.38 1.39 -22.89
N GLU A 71 1.52 0.71 -23.05
CA GLU A 71 2.68 0.77 -22.15
C GLU A 71 2.28 0.49 -20.68
N ILE A 72 1.39 -0.47 -20.49
CA ILE A 72 0.92 -0.90 -19.17
C ILE A 72 1.52 -2.26 -18.88
N ASP A 73 2.15 -2.37 -17.72
CA ASP A 73 2.66 -3.63 -17.20
C ASP A 73 1.51 -4.47 -16.62
N PHE A 74 1.62 -5.78 -16.77
CA PHE A 74 0.65 -6.72 -16.24
C PHE A 74 1.33 -7.93 -15.61
N ASP A 75 0.64 -8.49 -14.63
CA ASP A 75 1.01 -9.71 -13.92
C ASP A 75 -0.15 -10.71 -14.09
N ILE A 76 0.12 -11.87 -14.69
CA ILE A 76 -0.86 -12.96 -14.86
C ILE A 76 -0.50 -14.13 -13.94
N CYS A 77 -1.41 -14.49 -13.04
CA CYS A 77 -1.34 -15.68 -12.22
C CYS A 77 -2.49 -16.65 -12.54
N ILE A 78 -2.37 -17.88 -12.04
CA ILE A 78 -3.37 -18.94 -12.23
C ILE A 78 -3.91 -19.37 -10.87
N GLU A 79 -5.24 -19.48 -10.76
CA GLU A 79 -5.94 -20.02 -9.58
C GLU A 79 -5.61 -19.32 -8.25
N GLN A 80 -5.49 -18.00 -8.25
CA GLN A 80 -5.17 -17.23 -7.03
C GLN A 80 -6.43 -16.68 -6.33
N ASP A 81 -7.12 -17.53 -5.58
CA ASP A 81 -8.32 -17.14 -4.82
C ASP A 81 -8.06 -16.06 -3.76
N ASP A 82 -6.85 -16.03 -3.17
CA ASP A 82 -6.50 -15.05 -2.13
C ASP A 82 -6.48 -13.61 -2.67
N GLY A 83 -6.07 -13.43 -3.93
CA GLY A 83 -6.08 -12.12 -4.60
C GLY A 83 -7.51 -11.58 -4.78
N ILE A 84 -8.45 -12.49 -5.09
CA ILE A 84 -9.88 -12.17 -5.23
C ILE A 84 -10.47 -11.81 -3.87
N LYS A 85 -10.24 -12.63 -2.84
CA LYS A 85 -10.72 -12.36 -1.47
C LYS A 85 -10.18 -11.04 -0.93
N THR A 86 -8.88 -10.77 -1.13
CA THR A 86 -8.25 -9.51 -0.73
C THR A 86 -8.89 -8.32 -1.44
N THR A 87 -9.17 -8.46 -2.74
CA THR A 87 -9.81 -7.39 -3.52
C THR A 87 -11.24 -7.12 -3.04
N SER A 88 -12.01 -8.17 -2.74
CA SER A 88 -13.36 -8.02 -2.17
C SER A 88 -13.31 -7.27 -0.84
N LEU A 89 -12.43 -7.70 0.07
CA LEU A 89 -12.28 -7.06 1.37
C LEU A 89 -11.89 -5.58 1.26
N VAL A 90 -10.99 -5.22 0.34
CA VAL A 90 -10.61 -3.82 0.12
C VAL A 90 -11.77 -3.00 -0.44
N LYS A 91 -12.65 -3.59 -1.26
CA LYS A 91 -13.88 -2.93 -1.71
C LYS A 91 -14.81 -2.68 -0.53
N ASP A 92 -15.02 -3.67 0.32
CA ASP A 92 -15.86 -3.53 1.52
C ASP A 92 -15.35 -2.37 2.41
N PHE A 93 -14.03 -2.28 2.64
CA PHE A 93 -13.45 -1.14 3.35
C PHE A 93 -13.59 0.20 2.61
N SER A 94 -13.54 0.19 1.28
CA SER A 94 -13.72 1.40 0.48
C SER A 94 -15.16 1.89 0.47
N ASP A 95 -16.12 0.98 0.59
CA ASP A 95 -17.55 1.30 0.73
C ASP A 95 -17.87 1.77 2.15
N GLU A 96 -17.13 1.28 3.15
CA GLU A 96 -17.25 1.70 4.55
C GLU A 96 -16.60 3.07 4.83
N PHE A 97 -15.50 3.40 4.16
CA PHE A 97 -14.72 4.62 4.40
C PHE A 97 -14.45 5.41 3.12
N ASP A 98 -15.24 6.46 2.88
CA ASP A 98 -15.11 7.35 1.72
C ASP A 98 -13.69 7.92 1.51
N GLU A 99 -12.98 8.18 2.61
CA GLU A 99 -11.66 8.80 2.62
C GLU A 99 -10.54 7.83 2.20
N LEU A 100 -10.77 6.53 2.34
CA LEU A 100 -9.74 5.49 2.22
C LEU A 100 -9.00 5.59 0.89
N LYS A 101 -9.74 5.68 -0.21
CA LYS A 101 -9.18 5.75 -1.57
C LYS A 101 -8.22 6.94 -1.72
N TYR A 102 -8.61 8.11 -1.24
CA TYR A 102 -7.82 9.34 -1.36
C TYR A 102 -6.56 9.28 -0.50
N LEU A 103 -6.69 8.80 0.74
CA LEU A 103 -5.57 8.65 1.67
C LEU A 103 -4.55 7.62 1.14
N VAL A 104 -5.03 6.46 0.67
CA VAL A 104 -4.17 5.40 0.13
C VAL A 104 -3.44 5.88 -1.13
N ILE A 105 -4.13 6.54 -2.07
CA ILE A 105 -3.46 7.05 -3.29
C ILE A 105 -2.37 8.06 -2.92
N PHE A 106 -2.65 9.01 -2.03
CA PHE A 106 -1.66 9.99 -1.61
C PHE A 106 -0.44 9.32 -0.95
N LEU A 107 -0.67 8.39 -0.03
CA LEU A 107 0.40 7.67 0.67
C LEU A 107 1.18 6.75 -0.28
N LYS A 108 0.52 6.12 -1.26
CA LYS A 108 1.19 5.33 -2.30
C LYS A 108 2.15 6.21 -3.11
N VAL A 109 1.73 7.39 -3.54
CA VAL A 109 2.59 8.33 -4.26
C VAL A 109 3.76 8.75 -3.38
N LEU A 110 3.50 9.15 -2.12
CA LEU A 110 4.54 9.54 -1.16
C LEU A 110 5.59 8.44 -0.94
N LEU A 111 5.15 7.20 -0.76
CA LEU A 111 6.05 6.06 -0.59
C LEU A 111 6.81 5.75 -1.89
N SER A 112 6.16 5.88 -3.04
CA SER A 112 6.78 5.62 -4.33
C SER A 112 7.88 6.62 -4.67
N VAL A 113 7.67 7.93 -4.45
CA VAL A 113 8.72 8.94 -4.69
C VAL A 113 9.92 8.79 -3.74
N ASN A 114 9.74 8.07 -2.63
CA ASN A 114 10.80 7.74 -1.68
C ASN A 114 11.34 6.30 -1.84
N ASN A 115 10.91 5.55 -2.86
CA ASN A 115 11.30 4.15 -3.09
C ASN A 115 11.00 3.21 -1.91
N LEU A 116 9.85 3.39 -1.24
CA LEU A 116 9.42 2.61 -0.07
C LEU A 116 8.16 1.75 -0.32
N ASN A 117 7.71 1.64 -1.57
CA ASN A 117 6.50 0.91 -1.98
C ASN A 117 6.78 -0.49 -2.58
N LYS A 118 8.05 -0.94 -2.60
CA LYS A 118 8.46 -2.25 -3.15
C LYS A 118 8.82 -3.19 -2.00
N THR A 119 8.07 -4.27 -1.83
CA THR A 119 8.33 -5.28 -0.78
C THR A 119 9.62 -6.06 -0.97
N TYR A 120 10.03 -6.26 -2.22
CA TYR A 120 11.30 -6.90 -2.56
C TYR A 120 12.49 -6.15 -1.93
N ASP A 121 12.42 -4.82 -1.87
CA ASP A 121 13.44 -3.94 -1.28
C ASP A 121 13.20 -3.65 0.21
N GLY A 122 12.23 -4.35 0.83
CA GLY A 122 11.87 -4.18 2.23
C GLY A 122 10.87 -3.07 2.52
N GLY A 123 10.31 -2.44 1.48
CA GLY A 123 9.22 -1.47 1.57
C GLY A 123 7.87 -2.09 1.96
N ILE A 124 6.85 -1.25 2.12
CA ILE A 124 5.49 -1.70 2.46
C ILE A 124 4.70 -2.08 1.21
N SER A 125 3.95 -3.20 1.28
CA SER A 125 3.05 -3.61 0.21
C SER A 125 1.83 -2.69 0.11
N SER A 126 1.21 -2.62 -1.07
CA SER A 126 -0.06 -1.92 -1.26
C SER A 126 -1.14 -2.38 -0.28
N PHE A 127 -1.27 -3.70 -0.07
CA PHE A 127 -2.25 -4.24 0.87
C PHE A 127 -1.90 -3.88 2.32
N GLY A 128 -0.65 -4.01 2.73
CA GLY A 128 -0.21 -3.60 4.07
C GLY A 128 -0.44 -2.11 4.34
N LEU A 129 -0.22 -1.25 3.35
CA LEU A 129 -0.54 0.17 3.45
C LEU A 129 -2.04 0.40 3.64
N ILE A 130 -2.89 -0.29 2.87
CA ILE A 130 -4.34 -0.19 3.03
C ILE A 130 -4.76 -0.60 4.45
N LEU A 131 -4.22 -1.71 4.98
CA LEU A 131 -4.52 -2.16 6.35
C LEU A 131 -4.11 -1.13 7.41
N LEU A 132 -2.98 -0.43 7.24
CA LEU A 132 -2.61 0.68 8.12
C LEU A 132 -3.64 1.82 8.06
N VAL A 133 -4.06 2.23 6.87
CA VAL A 133 -5.03 3.33 6.73
C VAL A 133 -6.39 2.94 7.30
N VAL A 134 -6.87 1.72 7.02
CA VAL A 134 -8.12 1.18 7.58
C VAL A 134 -8.07 1.11 9.10
N SER A 135 -6.97 0.60 9.67
CA SER A 135 -6.77 0.59 11.12
C SER A 135 -6.92 1.99 11.72
N TYR A 136 -6.29 2.99 11.13
CA TYR A 136 -6.42 4.37 11.58
C TYR A 136 -7.88 4.86 11.50
N LEU A 137 -8.57 4.63 10.39
CA LEU A 137 -9.95 5.08 10.17
C LEU A 137 -10.93 4.43 11.15
N GLN A 138 -10.79 3.13 11.42
CA GLN A 138 -11.57 2.40 12.43
C GLN A 138 -11.41 3.02 13.83
N HIS A 139 -10.17 3.28 14.25
CA HIS A 139 -9.90 3.90 15.56
C HIS A 139 -10.40 5.35 15.62
N ASN A 140 -10.28 6.11 14.52
CA ASN A 140 -10.77 7.48 14.43
C ASN A 140 -12.30 7.54 14.55
N ARG A 141 -13.03 6.66 13.84
CA ARG A 141 -14.48 6.54 13.91
C ARG A 141 -14.94 6.23 15.34
N ASN A 142 -14.33 5.24 15.98
CA ASN A 142 -14.67 4.83 17.35
C ASN A 142 -14.47 5.97 18.35
N HIS A 143 -13.40 6.75 18.18
CA HIS A 143 -13.11 7.90 19.03
C HIS A 143 -14.08 9.07 18.80
N ASN A 144 -14.44 9.37 17.54
CA ASN A 144 -15.40 10.43 17.22
C ASN A 144 -16.82 10.09 17.68
N SER A 145 -17.23 8.82 17.55
CA SER A 145 -18.51 8.33 18.05
C SER A 145 -18.64 8.53 19.56
N LYS A 146 -17.60 8.17 20.33
CA LYS A 146 -17.54 8.40 21.79
C LYS A 146 -17.61 9.89 22.17
N ARG A 147 -17.01 10.77 21.36
CA ARG A 147 -17.01 12.23 21.58
C ARG A 147 -18.28 12.94 21.09
N LYS A 148 -19.21 12.23 20.44
CA LYS A 148 -20.39 12.81 19.77
C LYS A 148 -20.04 13.98 18.83
N SER A 149 -18.85 13.94 18.21
CA SER A 149 -18.45 14.99 17.26
C SER A 149 -19.31 14.89 16.00
N ARG A 150 -19.97 15.98 15.63
CA ARG A 150 -20.77 16.07 14.39
C ARG A 150 -19.95 16.52 13.18
N VAL A 151 -18.70 16.94 13.39
CA VAL A 151 -17.83 17.43 12.33
C VAL A 151 -17.02 16.27 11.76
N LYS A 152 -17.24 15.96 10.48
CA LYS A 152 -16.43 15.00 9.73
C LYS A 152 -15.02 15.58 9.54
N PRO A 153 -13.94 14.89 9.94
CA PRO A 153 -12.58 15.41 9.77
C PRO A 153 -12.25 15.63 8.29
N LEU A 154 -11.39 16.60 8.00
CA LEU A 154 -10.92 16.82 6.64
C LEU A 154 -9.86 15.77 6.27
N LEU A 155 -9.66 15.51 4.96
CA LEU A 155 -8.58 14.62 4.48
C LEU A 155 -7.20 15.05 5.01
N SER A 156 -6.97 16.35 5.15
CA SER A 156 -5.73 16.90 5.74
C SER A 156 -5.54 16.50 7.20
N ASP A 157 -6.62 16.47 7.98
CA ASP A 157 -6.56 16.06 9.39
C ASP A 157 -6.30 14.56 9.49
N HIS A 158 -6.91 13.76 8.62
CA HIS A 158 -6.62 12.34 8.52
C HIS A 158 -5.15 12.08 8.19
N LEU A 159 -4.61 12.72 7.14
CA LEU A 159 -3.20 12.59 6.76
C LEU A 159 -2.26 12.98 7.90
N LEU A 160 -2.51 14.12 8.55
CA LEU A 160 -1.68 14.61 9.65
C LEU A 160 -1.68 13.63 10.83
N ASN A 161 -2.84 13.10 11.19
CA ASN A 161 -2.98 12.15 12.27
C ASN A 161 -2.38 10.77 11.93
N ILE A 162 -2.45 10.32 10.67
CA ILE A 162 -1.75 9.12 10.19
C ILE A 162 -0.24 9.30 10.36
N PHE A 163 0.31 10.44 9.93
CA PHE A 163 1.74 10.73 10.08
C PHE A 163 2.17 10.80 11.54
N LYS A 164 1.34 11.42 12.39
CA LYS A 164 1.57 11.49 13.83
C LYS A 164 1.59 10.10 14.46
N LEU A 165 0.53 9.33 14.22
CA LEU A 165 0.33 8.01 14.82
C LEU A 165 1.45 7.07 14.40
N TYR A 166 1.59 6.82 13.10
CA TYR A 166 2.54 5.82 12.61
C TYR A 166 4.00 6.32 12.56
N GLY A 167 4.24 7.63 12.57
CA GLY A 167 5.59 8.19 12.61
C GLY A 167 6.15 8.39 14.02
N LYS A 168 5.31 8.71 15.01
CA LYS A 168 5.76 9.13 16.35
C LYS A 168 5.13 8.38 17.52
N GLU A 169 3.84 8.09 17.49
CA GLU A 169 3.11 7.65 18.70
C GLU A 169 2.93 6.13 18.79
N PHE A 170 2.88 5.41 17.68
CA PHE A 170 2.60 3.98 17.66
C PHE A 170 3.76 3.17 18.27
N ASN A 171 3.44 2.30 19.23
CA ASN A 171 4.41 1.44 19.91
C ASN A 171 4.64 0.14 19.12
N TYR A 172 5.52 0.21 18.14
CA TYR A 172 5.87 -0.94 17.30
C TYR A 172 6.53 -2.11 18.05
N ASP A 173 7.12 -1.86 19.23
CA ASP A 173 7.84 -2.88 19.99
C ASP A 173 6.87 -3.86 20.67
N LYS A 174 5.70 -3.37 21.11
CA LYS A 174 4.72 -4.17 21.87
C LYS A 174 3.41 -4.39 21.15
N THR A 175 3.09 -3.58 20.15
CA THR A 175 1.75 -3.55 19.56
C THR A 175 1.75 -4.05 18.13
N GLY A 176 0.84 -4.97 17.83
CA GLY A 176 0.44 -5.33 16.48
C GLY A 176 -0.98 -4.84 16.16
N ILE A 177 -1.30 -4.80 14.86
CA ILE A 177 -2.53 -4.22 14.34
C ILE A 177 -3.39 -5.30 13.70
N SER A 178 -4.67 -5.32 14.07
CA SER A 178 -5.73 -6.04 13.36
C SER A 178 -6.80 -5.07 12.88
N VAL A 179 -7.30 -5.30 11.67
CA VAL A 179 -8.47 -4.59 11.12
C VAL A 179 -9.74 -5.43 11.19
N ARG A 180 -9.70 -6.60 11.82
CA ARG A 180 -10.88 -7.48 11.93
C ARG A 180 -11.91 -6.84 12.86
N GLY A 181 -13.20 -7.02 12.54
CA GLY A 181 -14.29 -6.35 13.24
C GLY A 181 -14.14 -4.83 13.13
N ASP A 182 -14.26 -4.13 14.26
CA ASP A 182 -14.07 -2.67 14.34
C ASP A 182 -12.61 -2.22 14.52
N GLY A 183 -11.65 -3.12 14.25
CA GLY A 183 -10.22 -2.86 14.41
C GLY A 183 -9.77 -2.89 15.86
N TYR A 184 -8.60 -3.48 16.11
CA TYR A 184 -8.01 -3.51 17.44
C TYR A 184 -6.49 -3.65 17.39
N TYR A 185 -5.86 -3.29 18.50
CA TYR A 185 -4.46 -3.51 18.76
C TYR A 185 -4.29 -4.72 19.68
N TYR A 186 -3.33 -5.58 19.37
CA TYR A 186 -2.99 -6.77 20.18
C TYR A 186 -1.56 -6.68 20.68
N SER A 187 -1.24 -7.41 21.75
CA SER A 187 0.15 -7.56 22.20
C SER A 187 0.89 -8.46 21.23
N ARG A 188 2.09 -8.06 20.80
CA ARG A 188 2.94 -8.91 19.94
C ARG A 188 3.27 -10.24 20.59
N ASP A 189 3.30 -10.28 21.92
CA ASP A 189 3.54 -11.51 22.68
C ASP A 189 2.39 -12.52 22.56
N ASP A 190 1.15 -12.06 22.28
CA ASP A 190 -0.02 -12.92 22.13
C ASP A 190 -0.05 -13.65 20.79
N LYS A 191 0.58 -13.04 19.78
CA LYS A 191 0.55 -13.47 18.38
C LYS A 191 1.98 -13.85 18.00
N ASN A 192 2.28 -15.14 18.13
CA ASN A 192 3.57 -15.78 17.82
C ASN A 192 4.01 -15.69 16.34
N PHE A 193 3.62 -14.66 15.59
CA PHE A 193 4.02 -14.40 14.20
C PHE A 193 5.55 -14.38 14.02
N ASP A 194 6.26 -13.94 15.06
CA ASP A 194 7.71 -13.76 15.04
C ASP A 194 8.47 -14.93 15.69
N MET A 195 7.80 -16.04 16.05
CA MET A 195 8.47 -17.18 16.67
C MET A 195 9.50 -17.76 15.68
N GLY A 196 10.79 -17.67 16.02
CA GLY A 196 11.91 -18.08 15.16
C GLY A 196 12.36 -17.04 14.12
N MET A 197 11.72 -15.87 14.04
CA MET A 197 12.23 -14.75 13.25
C MET A 197 13.10 -13.86 14.13
N SER A 198 14.28 -13.47 13.62
CA SER A 198 15.04 -12.36 14.22
C SER A 198 14.10 -11.15 14.32
N LYS A 199 14.17 -10.36 15.41
CA LYS A 199 13.45 -9.10 15.72
C LYS A 199 13.50 -7.99 14.64
N ARG A 200 13.68 -8.34 13.36
CA ARG A 200 13.90 -7.48 12.20
C ARG A 200 12.61 -6.89 11.63
N VAL A 201 11.45 -7.50 11.89
CA VAL A 201 10.17 -7.00 11.36
C VAL A 201 9.53 -6.04 12.36
N LEU A 202 9.72 -4.74 12.12
CA LEU A 202 9.20 -3.68 12.98
C LEU A 202 7.66 -3.65 13.00
N LEU A 203 7.01 -3.86 11.86
CA LEU A 203 5.57 -3.74 11.73
C LEU A 203 4.88 -5.12 11.84
N SER A 204 3.89 -5.22 12.71
CA SER A 204 3.05 -6.42 12.84
C SER A 204 1.62 -6.11 12.38
N LEU A 205 1.22 -6.65 11.23
CA LEU A 205 -0.11 -6.52 10.65
C LEU A 205 -0.75 -7.90 10.49
N GLU A 206 -1.79 -8.19 11.24
CA GLU A 206 -2.55 -9.43 11.07
C GLU A 206 -3.22 -9.44 9.69
N ASN A 207 -3.12 -10.55 8.97
CA ASN A 207 -3.91 -10.77 7.76
C ASN A 207 -5.37 -11.04 8.13
N PRO A 208 -6.33 -10.20 7.72
CA PRO A 208 -7.75 -10.37 8.06
C PRO A 208 -8.40 -11.62 7.44
N ILE A 209 -7.83 -12.15 6.35
CA ILE A 209 -8.30 -13.37 5.67
C ILE A 209 -7.64 -14.61 6.29
N GLU A 210 -6.35 -14.50 6.67
CA GLU A 210 -5.58 -15.58 7.30
C GLU A 210 -4.94 -15.10 8.62
N PRO A 211 -5.66 -15.09 9.75
CA PRO A 211 -5.24 -14.43 11.01
C PRO A 211 -3.96 -14.95 11.67
N ASN A 212 -3.37 -16.01 11.13
CA ASN A 212 -2.10 -16.59 11.57
C ASN A 212 -0.88 -16.00 10.82
N LEU A 213 -1.10 -15.15 9.83
CA LEU A 213 -0.05 -14.57 9.00
C LEU A 213 0.15 -13.08 9.27
N ASN A 214 1.42 -12.64 9.29
CA ASN A 214 1.79 -11.23 9.29
C ASN A 214 1.97 -10.72 7.85
N VAL A 215 1.10 -9.80 7.41
CA VAL A 215 1.16 -9.16 6.09
C VAL A 215 2.44 -8.35 5.89
N ALA A 216 2.98 -7.81 6.99
CA ALA A 216 4.16 -6.95 6.97
C ALA A 216 5.49 -7.71 7.06
N LYS A 217 5.48 -9.06 6.95
CA LYS A 217 6.71 -9.88 7.01
C LYS A 217 7.79 -9.44 6.01
N GLY A 218 7.40 -8.98 4.82
CA GLY A 218 8.32 -8.48 3.79
C GLY A 218 8.82 -7.05 4.02
N ALA A 219 8.21 -6.28 4.93
CA ALA A 219 8.51 -4.87 5.16
C ALA A 219 9.67 -4.65 6.16
N TYR A 220 10.81 -5.32 5.96
CA TYR A 220 11.95 -5.26 6.89
C TYR A 220 12.62 -3.87 6.97
N CYS A 221 12.39 -2.99 5.99
CA CYS A 221 12.83 -1.59 6.01
C CYS A 221 11.74 -0.62 6.51
N PHE A 222 10.69 -1.10 7.19
CA PHE A 222 9.56 -0.25 7.61
C PHE A 222 9.97 0.93 8.53
N PHE A 223 11.11 0.85 9.22
CA PHE A 223 11.66 1.99 9.96
C PHE A 223 11.88 3.23 9.07
N LYS A 224 12.19 3.06 7.78
CA LYS A 224 12.28 4.17 6.81
C LYS A 224 10.92 4.81 6.58
N VAL A 225 9.85 4.01 6.49
CA VAL A 225 8.46 4.51 6.38
C VAL A 225 8.07 5.28 7.64
N LYS A 226 8.37 4.73 8.84
CA LYS A 226 8.17 5.42 10.12
C LYS A 226 8.87 6.79 10.15
N ASN A 227 10.15 6.84 9.76
CA ASN A 227 10.92 8.08 9.73
C ASN A 227 10.39 9.09 8.70
N LEU A 228 9.97 8.61 7.51
CA LEU A 228 9.34 9.46 6.51
C LEU A 228 8.05 10.08 7.05
N PHE A 229 7.17 9.28 7.66
CA PHE A 229 5.93 9.78 8.28
C PHE A 229 6.20 10.77 9.41
N ARG A 230 7.19 10.50 10.26
CA ARG A 230 7.64 11.46 11.29
C ARG A 230 8.08 12.80 10.67
N SER A 231 8.91 12.75 9.63
CA SER A 231 9.39 13.96 8.94
C SER A 231 8.24 14.75 8.31
N CYS A 232 7.27 14.06 7.69
CA CYS A 232 6.08 14.69 7.13
C CYS A 232 5.27 15.43 8.21
N TYR A 233 5.03 14.78 9.35
CA TYR A 233 4.34 15.39 10.48
C TYR A 233 5.06 16.64 11.00
N GLU A 234 6.38 16.54 11.23
CA GLU A 234 7.19 17.64 11.77
C GLU A 234 7.24 18.83 10.81
N LYS A 235 7.38 18.58 9.50
CA LYS A 235 7.30 19.63 8.47
C LYS A 235 5.95 20.34 8.47
N ILE A 236 4.84 19.60 8.46
CA ILE A 236 3.49 20.21 8.47
C ILE A 236 3.29 21.06 9.72
N MET A 237 3.70 20.57 10.89
CA MET A 237 3.53 21.32 12.13
C MET A 237 4.37 22.59 12.19
N CYS A 238 5.61 22.55 11.69
CA CYS A 238 6.47 23.74 11.58
C CYS A 238 5.90 24.79 10.62
N GLN A 239 5.23 24.37 9.53
CA GLN A 239 4.61 25.29 8.57
C GLN A 239 3.21 25.79 8.94
N ARG A 240 2.48 25.13 9.85
CA ARG A 240 1.24 25.72 10.38
C ARG A 240 1.48 27.09 11.03
N GLU A 241 2.72 27.36 11.42
CA GLU A 241 3.16 28.65 11.97
C GLU A 241 3.61 29.65 10.88
N ASN A 242 3.79 29.23 9.61
CA ASN A 242 4.27 30.05 8.48
C ASN A 242 3.49 29.77 7.16
N LEU A 243 2.47 30.60 6.86
CA LEU A 243 1.38 30.39 5.88
C LEU A 243 1.72 30.48 4.36
N GLY A 244 2.94 30.18 3.91
CA GLY A 244 3.36 30.47 2.52
C GLY A 244 3.25 29.35 1.48
N LEU A 245 3.20 28.07 1.88
CA LEU A 245 3.38 26.93 0.96
C LEU A 245 2.23 25.92 1.04
N SER A 246 1.92 25.28 -0.09
CA SER A 246 0.95 24.18 -0.11
C SER A 246 1.50 22.98 0.66
N LEU A 247 0.66 22.38 1.53
CA LEU A 247 1.00 21.16 2.29
C LEU A 247 1.52 20.03 1.40
N ILE A 248 1.03 19.96 0.15
CA ILE A 248 1.47 18.96 -0.84
C ILE A 248 2.90 19.23 -1.29
N SER A 249 3.25 20.50 -1.56
CA SER A 249 4.61 20.90 -1.97
C SER A 249 5.67 20.72 -0.89
N LEU A 250 5.23 20.64 0.38
CA LEU A 250 6.12 20.45 1.52
C LEU A 250 6.57 18.99 1.70
N ILE A 251 5.73 18.06 1.25
CA ILE A 251 5.86 16.63 1.54
C ILE A 251 6.22 15.83 0.29
N LEU A 252 5.67 16.22 -0.86
CA LEU A 252 6.03 15.66 -2.15
C LEU A 252 6.98 16.62 -2.88
N PRO A 253 8.03 16.09 -3.53
CA PRO A 253 8.93 16.93 -4.31
C PRO A 253 8.14 17.63 -5.43
N THR A 254 8.24 18.95 -5.51
CA THR A 254 7.76 19.69 -6.68
C THR A 254 8.79 19.61 -7.79
N LYS A 255 8.34 19.58 -9.05
CA LYS A 255 9.19 19.55 -10.24
C LYS A 255 9.99 20.87 -10.41
N ARG A 256 10.95 21.11 -9.53
CA ARG A 256 12.04 22.09 -9.64
C ARG A 256 13.23 21.57 -8.84
N ASP A 257 13.87 20.55 -9.40
CA ASP A 257 15.30 20.62 -9.69
C ASP A 257 15.58 19.55 -10.74
N PRO A 258 16.05 19.92 -11.94
CA PRO A 258 16.68 18.94 -12.80
C PRO A 258 17.83 18.35 -11.98
N ILE A 259 17.86 17.02 -11.92
CA ILE A 259 19.03 16.27 -11.46
C ILE A 259 20.23 16.90 -12.15
N LYS A 260 21.06 17.61 -11.38
CA LYS A 260 22.39 17.98 -11.86
C LYS A 260 23.12 16.67 -12.05
N VAL A 261 23.27 16.29 -13.32
CA VAL A 261 24.16 15.23 -13.80
C VAL A 261 25.56 15.52 -13.31
#